data_AF-A0A382T216-F1
#
_entry.id   AF-A0A382T216-F1
#
_cell.length_a   1.000
_cell.length_b   1.000
_cell.length_c   1.000
_cell.angle_alpha   90.00
_cell.angle_beta   90.00
_cell.angle_gamma   90.00
#
_symmetry.space_group_name_H-M   'P 1'
#
loop_
_entity.id
_entity.type
_entity.pdbx_description
1 polymer ?
#
loop_
_entity_poly.entity_id
_entity_poly.type
_entity_poly.pdbx_seq_one_letter_code
_entity_poly.pdbx_strand_id
1 'polypeptide(L)'
;LTEVVHEHYLMQLQIYLLATVRWLRLFDEDAYNQRFGGIFYIFLRGMPNVDAVHFERPSWRKLKQYESELEKPTQPRLPAMSA
;
A
#
# COMPACT_ATOMS: atom_id res chain seq x y z
N LEU A 1 -10.02 -4.47 -8.98
CA LEU A 1 -9.03 -3.46 -9.45
C LEU A 1 -8.20 -4.10 -10.54
N THR A 2 -8.06 -3.45 -11.71
CA THR A 2 -7.16 -3.94 -12.75
C THR A 2 -5.72 -3.89 -12.24
N GLU A 3 -4.88 -4.81 -12.70
CA GLU A 3 -3.48 -4.94 -12.31
C GLU A 3 -2.70 -3.62 -12.48
N VAL A 4 -3.01 -2.88 -13.55
CA VAL A 4 -2.47 -1.55 -13.86
C VAL A 4 -2.75 -0.52 -12.76
N VAL A 5 -3.94 -0.52 -12.19
CA VAL A 5 -4.32 0.43 -11.13
C VAL A 5 -3.61 0.08 -9.82
N HIS A 6 -3.41 -1.21 -9.55
CA HIS A 6 -2.68 -1.68 -8.38
C HIS A 6 -1.20 -1.24 -8.42
N GLU A 7 -0.54 -1.40 -9.57
CA GLU A 7 0.85 -0.95 -9.79
C GLU A 7 1.02 0.56 -9.59
N HIS A 8 0.08 1.38 -10.08
CA HIS A 8 0.17 2.84 -9.92
C HIS A 8 -0.04 3.33 -8.48
N TYR A 9 -0.76 2.58 -7.64
CA TYR A 9 -1.02 2.97 -6.26
C TYR A 9 -0.17 2.24 -5.22
N LEU A 10 0.57 1.21 -5.62
CA LEU A 10 1.37 0.40 -4.71
C LEU A 10 2.42 1.25 -3.97
N MET A 11 3.21 2.04 -4.70
CA MET A 11 4.24 2.88 -4.08
C MET A 11 3.63 3.90 -3.09
N GLN A 12 2.51 4.51 -3.47
CA GLN A 12 1.79 5.44 -2.60
C GLN A 12 1.32 4.74 -1.32
N LEU A 13 0.74 3.54 -1.45
CA LEU A 13 0.31 2.72 -0.33
C LEU A 13 1.48 2.39 0.59
N GLN A 14 2.61 1.96 0.04
CA GLN A 14 3.82 1.62 0.80
C GLN A 14 4.32 2.81 1.62
N ILE A 15 4.44 3.99 1.00
CA ILE A 15 4.90 5.21 1.65
C ILE A 15 3.96 5.60 2.79
N TYR A 16 2.65 5.68 2.55
CA TYR A 16 1.70 6.08 3.58
C TYR A 16 1.61 5.08 4.72
N LEU A 17 1.65 3.79 4.41
CA LEU A 17 1.64 2.74 5.42
C LEU A 17 2.86 2.86 6.34
N LEU A 18 4.06 2.90 5.77
CA LEU A 18 5.31 2.97 6.54
C LEU A 18 5.42 4.27 7.32
N ALA A 19 5.02 5.39 6.73
CA ALA A 19 4.98 6.68 7.42
C ALA A 19 4.01 6.63 8.62
N THR A 20 2.82 6.08 8.43
CA THR A 20 1.80 5.98 9.49
C THR A 20 2.24 5.05 10.61
N VAL A 21 2.81 3.88 10.30
CA VAL A 21 3.36 2.94 11.28
C VAL A 21 4.44 3.60 12.14
N ARG A 22 5.38 4.33 11.49
CA ARG A 22 6.44 5.06 12.20
C ARG A 22 5.88 6.21 13.03
N TRP A 23 4.91 6.95 12.50
CA TRP A 23 4.26 8.06 13.20
C TRP A 23 3.52 7.59 14.46
N LEU A 24 2.85 6.43 14.38
CA LEU A 24 2.17 5.78 15.50
C LEU A 24 3.12 4.99 16.42
N ARG A 25 4.42 4.96 16.11
CA ARG A 25 5.47 4.26 16.88
C ARG A 25 5.21 2.76 17.07
N LEU A 26 4.69 2.09 16.03
CA LEU A 26 4.45 0.65 16.06
C LEU A 26 5.69 -0.08 15.53
N PHE A 27 6.60 -0.47 16.41
CA PHE A 27 7.93 -0.98 16.04
C PHE A 27 8.07 -2.51 16.09
N ASP A 28 7.09 -3.20 16.67
CA ASP A 28 7.02 -4.65 16.78
C ASP A 28 5.69 -5.18 16.23
N GLU A 29 5.69 -6.49 15.94
CA GLU A 29 4.55 -7.18 15.34
C GLU A 29 3.31 -7.17 16.22
N ASP A 30 3.47 -7.30 17.54
CA ASP A 30 2.35 -7.34 18.47
C ASP A 30 1.66 -5.97 18.54
N ALA A 31 2.43 -4.89 18.71
CA ALA A 31 1.92 -3.53 18.70
C ALA A 31 1.23 -3.19 17.37
N TYR A 32 1.81 -3.60 16.25
CA TYR A 32 1.20 -3.43 14.92
C TYR A 32 -0.12 -4.18 14.81
N ASN A 33 -0.15 -5.46 15.16
CA ASN A 33 -1.34 -6.31 15.06
C ASN A 33 -2.47 -5.85 15.99
N GLN A 34 -2.14 -5.29 17.15
CA GLN A 34 -3.14 -4.78 18.11
C GLN A 34 -3.70 -3.40 17.72
N ARG A 35 -2.92 -2.55 17.06
CA ARG A 35 -3.27 -1.13 16.86
C ARG A 35 -3.52 -0.72 15.42
N PHE A 36 -2.98 -1.44 14.44
CA PHE A 36 -3.14 -1.11 13.02
C PHE A 36 -4.27 -1.94 12.38
N GLY A 37 -5.35 -1.26 12.01
CA GLY A 37 -6.56 -1.87 11.45
C GLY A 37 -6.52 -2.18 9.96
N GLY A 38 -5.57 -1.61 9.22
CA GLY A 38 -5.50 -1.70 7.76
C GLY A 38 -5.72 -0.34 7.08
N ILE A 39 -5.93 -0.39 5.77
CA ILE A 39 -5.97 0.74 4.87
C ILE A 39 -7.25 0.64 4.05
N PHE A 40 -7.95 1.77 3.91
CA PHE A 40 -9.05 1.91 2.97
C PHE A 40 -8.64 2.82 1.82
N TYR A 41 -8.82 2.31 0.61
CA TYR A 41 -8.67 3.08 -0.62
C TYR A 41 -10.05 3.32 -1.22
N ILE A 42 -10.43 4.59 -1.36
CA ILE A 42 -11.78 5.00 -1.76
C ILE A 42 -11.73 5.65 -3.16
N PHE A 43 -12.34 4.99 -4.14
CA PHE A 43 -12.51 5.48 -5.51
C PHE A 43 -13.80 6.31 -5.61
N LEU A 44 -13.67 7.63 -5.44
CA LEU A 44 -14.82 8.55 -5.41
C LEU A 44 -15.76 8.43 -6.62
N ARG A 45 -15.23 8.14 -7.82
CA ARG A 45 -16.04 8.00 -9.04
C ARG A 45 -16.88 6.72 -9.09
N GLY A 46 -16.56 5.72 -8.29
CA GLY A 46 -17.31 4.47 -8.21
C GLY A 46 -18.46 4.50 -7.21
N MET A 47 -18.55 5.54 -6.36
CA MET A 47 -19.56 5.64 -5.31
C MET A 47 -20.98 5.78 -5.90
N PRO A 48 -22.01 5.15 -5.30
CA PRO A 48 -21.98 4.43 -4.01
C PRO A 48 -21.72 2.92 -4.13
N ASN A 49 -21.24 2.42 -5.27
CA ASN A 49 -21.07 0.98 -5.47
C ASN A 49 -19.99 0.39 -4.55
N VAL A 50 -20.17 -0.85 -4.12
CA VAL A 50 -19.22 -1.56 -3.23
C VAL A 50 -17.82 -1.69 -3.85
N ASP A 51 -17.71 -1.71 -5.17
CA ASP A 51 -16.44 -1.75 -5.91
C ASP A 51 -15.63 -0.44 -5.80
N ALA A 52 -16.22 0.62 -5.22
CA ALA A 52 -15.57 1.89 -4.96
C ALA A 52 -14.65 1.87 -3.74
N VAL A 53 -14.69 0.83 -2.91
CA VAL A 53 -13.88 0.73 -1.70
C VAL A 53 -13.00 -0.50 -1.77
N HIS A 54 -11.70 -0.31 -1.67
CA HIS A 54 -10.73 -1.38 -1.52
C HIS A 54 -10.15 -1.34 -0.11
N PHE A 55 -10.23 -2.47 0.60
CA PHE A 55 -9.65 -2.63 1.93
C PHE A 55 -8.48 -3.60 1.87
N GLU A 56 -7.37 -3.22 2.50
CA GLU A 56 -6.21 -4.08 2.68
C GLU A 56 -5.69 -3.97 4.11
N ARG A 57 -5.36 -5.11 4.73
CA ARG A 57 -4.61 -5.17 5.98
C ARG A 57 -3.32 -5.94 5.78
N PRO A 58 -2.21 -5.25 5.45
CA PRO A 58 -0.93 -5.90 5.27
C PRO A 58 -0.47 -6.56 6.57
N SER A 59 0.03 -7.80 6.47
CA SER A 59 0.71 -8.44 7.60
C SER A 59 1.99 -7.71 7.97
N TRP A 60 2.51 -7.92 9.19
CA TRP A 60 3.81 -7.39 9.60
C TRP A 60 4.93 -7.80 8.62
N ARG A 61 4.94 -9.05 8.18
CA ARG A 61 5.88 -9.54 7.16
C ARG A 61 5.77 -8.75 5.85
N LYS A 62 4.55 -8.43 5.40
CA LYS A 62 4.33 -7.65 4.17
C LYS A 62 4.77 -6.20 4.32
N LEU A 63 4.53 -5.60 5.49
CA LEU A 63 5.06 -4.29 5.85
C LEU A 63 6.60 -4.25 5.75
N LYS A 64 7.29 -5.25 6.30
CA LYS A 64 8.76 -5.36 6.20
C LYS A 64 9.25 -5.57 4.77
N GLN A 65 8.49 -6.31 3.96
CA GLN A 65 8.77 -6.41 2.53
C GLN A 65 8.69 -5.04 1.84
N TYR A 66 7.64 -4.26 2.11
CA TYR A 66 7.49 -2.90 1.55
C TYR A 66 8.62 -1.95 1.97
N GLU A 67 9.09 -2.04 3.21
CA GLU A 67 10.26 -1.29 3.69
C GLU A 67 11.49 -1.62 2.82
N SER A 68 11.77 -2.90 2.62
CA SER A 68 12.90 -3.34 1.77
C SER A 68 12.75 -2.97 0.29
N GLU A 69 11.53 -2.95 -0.26
CA GLU A 69 11.26 -2.58 -1.65
C GLU A 69 11.52 -1.08 -1.90
N LEU A 70 11.18 -0.22 -0.93
CA LEU A 70 11.46 1.21 -1.02
C LEU A 70 12.93 1.57 -0.79
N GLU A 71 13.65 0.80 0.04
CA GLU A 71 15.10 0.98 0.24
C GLU A 71 15.93 0.57 -0.98
N LYS A 72 15.44 -0.42 -1.73
CA LYS A 72 16.06 -0.92 -2.97
C LYS A 72 15.06 -0.81 -4.11
N PRO A 73 14.74 0.40 -4.58
CA PRO A 73 13.79 0.56 -5.67
C PRO A 73 14.32 -0.18 -6.89
N THR A 74 13.67 -1.29 -7.25
CA THR A 74 13.95 -1.95 -8.53
C THR A 74 13.54 -0.95 -9.61
N GLN A 75 14.44 -0.69 -10.57
CA GLN A 75 14.23 0.32 -11.62
C GLN A 75 12.81 0.26 -12.19
N PRO A 76 12.15 1.40 -12.40
CA PRO A 76 10.85 1.41 -13.05
C PRO A 76 11.00 0.76 -14.42
N ARG A 77 10.21 -0.29 -14.68
CA ARG A 77 10.04 -0.81 -16.03
C ARG A 77 9.33 0.31 -16.78
N LEU A 78 10.09 1.07 -17.57
CA LEU A 78 9.51 2.03 -18.50
C LEU A 78 8.43 1.26 -19.29
N PRO A 79 7.18 1.75 -19.37
CA PRO A 79 6.27 1.19 -20.36
C PRO A 79 7.00 1.30 -21.70
N ALA A 80 7.05 0.22 -22.46
CA ALA A 80 7.56 0.28 -23.82
C ALA A 80 6.83 1.43 -24.52
N MET A 81 7.53 2.53 -24.80
CA MET A 81 7.00 3.61 -25.60
C MET A 81 6.70 3.01 -26.98
N SER A 82 5.44 2.69 -27.21
CA SER A 82 4.93 2.40 -28.55
C SER A 82 4.49 3.73 -29.14
N ALA A 83 5.41 4.38 -29.86
CA ALA A 83 5.18 5.26 -31.01
C ALA A 83 6.54 5.70 -31.56
#